data_AF-A0AAV8ZX69-F1
#
_entry.id   AF-A0AAV8ZX69-F1
#
_cell.length_a   1.000
_cell.length_b   1.000
_cell.length_c   1.000
_cell.angle_alpha   90.00
_cell.angle_beta   90.00
_cell.angle_gamma   90.00
#
_symmetry.space_group_name_H-M   'P 1'
#
loop_
_entity.id
_entity.type
_entity.pdbx_description
1 polymer ?
#
loop_
_entity_poly.entity_id
_entity_poly.type
_entity_poly.pdbx_seq_one_letter_code
_entity_poly.pdbx_strand_id
1 'polypeptide(L)'
;MDSVDLLEKRIETLELLVLPKNFTCFTNKNQAITDLLLQTYTMITSALSCREAIISILQHMTTINEYLDPTSGENILEVEAKRHYLLELYPELKDTVRLIRSFENLLLYTDSGNILKITELSEKLDRLAVTNLNIYEESREVTQNILKSLQKYNDITGSIKILFAQLDNAMIDLESTLVQPMFTTEE
;
A
#
# COMPACT_ATOMS: atom_id res chain seq x y z
N MET A 1 -94.16 43.81 60.23
CA MET A 1 -93.38 42.90 59.36
C MET A 1 -91.99 43.48 59.39
N ASP A 2 -91.31 43.17 60.49
CA ASP A 2 -90.12 43.90 60.90
C ASP A 2 -88.99 43.61 59.93
N SER A 3 -88.28 44.65 59.53
CA SER A 3 -87.10 44.59 58.67
C SER A 3 -86.04 43.60 59.18
N VAL A 4 -86.09 43.30 60.48
CA VAL A 4 -85.27 42.32 61.18
C VAL A 4 -85.59 40.89 60.72
N ASP A 5 -86.87 40.52 60.56
CA ASP A 5 -87.26 39.16 60.12
C ASP A 5 -86.77 38.84 58.70
N LEU A 6 -86.76 39.85 57.82
CA LEU A 6 -86.30 39.69 56.44
C LEU A 6 -84.78 39.55 56.38
N LEU A 7 -84.06 40.27 57.24
CA LEU A 7 -82.62 40.15 57.41
C LEU A 7 -82.26 38.77 57.98
N GLU A 8 -82.97 38.30 58.99
CA GLU A 8 -82.72 37.01 59.62
C GLU A 8 -82.95 35.85 58.63
N LYS A 9 -84.04 35.90 57.87
CA LYS A 9 -84.31 34.90 56.82
C LYS A 9 -83.27 34.92 55.69
N ARG A 10 -82.77 36.12 55.34
CA ARG A 10 -81.74 36.27 54.30
C ARG A 10 -80.38 35.77 54.79
N ILE A 11 -80.05 36.02 56.06
CA ILE A 11 -78.87 35.47 56.72
C ILE A 11 -78.97 33.94 56.74
N GLU A 12 -80.12 33.37 57.10
CA GLU A 12 -80.33 31.92 57.12
C GLU A 12 -80.16 31.29 55.73
N THR A 13 -80.66 31.93 54.66
CA THR A 13 -80.41 31.48 53.28
C THR A 13 -78.95 31.61 52.84
N LEU A 14 -78.24 32.62 53.31
CA LEU A 14 -76.81 32.81 52.98
C LEU A 14 -75.94 31.81 53.74
N GLU A 15 -76.29 31.46 54.98
CA GLU A 15 -75.60 30.42 55.74
C GLU A 15 -75.74 29.04 55.08
N LEU A 16 -76.92 28.73 54.55
CA LEU A 16 -77.17 27.49 53.79
C LEU A 16 -76.41 27.41 52.46
N LEU A 17 -76.15 28.55 51.83
CA LEU A 17 -75.44 28.63 50.54
C LEU A 17 -73.92 28.48 50.70
N VAL A 18 -73.37 28.91 51.83
CA VAL A 18 -71.92 28.86 52.09
C VAL A 18 -71.54 27.60 52.88
N LEU A 19 -72.42 27.06 53.73
CA LEU A 19 -72.19 25.80 54.44
C LEU A 19 -73.31 24.79 54.21
N PRO A 20 -73.05 23.64 53.54
CA PRO A 20 -73.99 22.54 53.54
C PRO A 20 -74.19 22.02 54.97
N LYS A 21 -75.46 21.99 55.37
CA LYS A 21 -76.00 21.59 56.67
C LYS A 21 -75.78 20.10 56.94
N ASN A 22 -74.54 19.68 57.13
CA ASN A 22 -74.12 18.37 57.67
C ASN A 22 -72.61 18.37 57.94
N PHE A 23 -72.14 19.15 58.92
CA PHE A 23 -70.91 18.83 59.63
C PHE A 23 -71.07 19.23 61.10
N THR A 24 -71.24 18.21 61.92
CA THR A 24 -70.92 18.26 63.34
C THR A 24 -69.48 18.72 63.51
N CYS A 25 -69.27 19.76 64.31
CA CYS A 25 -68.00 20.11 64.93
C CYS A 25 -66.82 20.33 63.98
N PHE A 26 -66.73 21.52 63.39
CA PHE A 26 -65.43 22.15 63.14
C PHE A 26 -65.56 23.66 63.37
N THR A 27 -65.20 24.09 64.58
CA THR A 27 -64.47 25.34 64.74
C THR A 27 -63.37 25.34 63.67
N ASN A 28 -63.36 26.34 62.79
CA ASN A 28 -62.29 26.70 61.84
C ASN A 28 -62.65 26.66 60.34
N LYS A 29 -63.56 27.53 59.90
CA LYS A 29 -63.75 27.85 58.47
C LYS A 29 -62.49 28.47 57.82
N ASN A 30 -61.62 29.10 58.62
CA ASN A 30 -60.32 29.59 58.14
C ASN A 30 -59.30 28.46 57.94
N GLN A 31 -59.45 27.33 58.62
CA GLN A 31 -58.47 26.26 58.61
C GLN A 31 -58.62 25.38 57.36
N ALA A 32 -59.83 25.19 56.84
CA ALA A 32 -60.03 24.50 55.56
C ALA A 32 -59.33 25.19 54.36
N ILE A 33 -59.33 26.53 54.31
CA ILE A 33 -58.66 27.29 53.24
C ILE A 33 -57.14 27.27 53.47
N THR A 34 -56.67 27.44 54.71
CA THR A 34 -55.23 27.36 55.00
C THR A 34 -54.69 25.95 54.81
N ASP A 35 -55.47 24.91 55.08
CA ASP A 35 -55.12 23.51 54.88
C ASP A 35 -55.07 23.19 53.38
N LEU A 36 -56.01 23.71 52.58
CA LEU A 36 -55.98 23.59 51.13
C LEU A 36 -54.78 24.34 50.52
N LEU A 37 -54.45 25.52 51.05
CA LEU A 37 -53.28 26.30 50.65
C LEU A 37 -51.99 25.56 51.02
N LEU A 38 -51.91 25.00 52.23
CA LEU A 38 -50.78 24.20 52.69
C LEU A 38 -50.62 22.95 51.83
N GLN A 39 -51.72 22.24 51.54
CA GLN A 39 -51.72 21.07 50.66
C GLN A 39 -51.26 21.43 49.25
N THR A 40 -51.74 22.54 48.70
CA THR A 40 -51.34 23.03 47.37
C THR A 40 -49.86 23.44 47.38
N TYR A 41 -49.39 24.11 48.43
CA TYR A 41 -47.99 24.46 48.61
C TYR A 41 -47.09 23.23 48.74
N THR A 42 -47.52 22.21 49.50
CA THR A 42 -46.81 20.93 49.59
C THR A 42 -46.78 20.21 48.24
N MET A 43 -47.89 20.21 47.50
CA MET A 43 -47.97 19.59 46.17
C MET A 43 -47.08 20.31 45.15
N ILE A 44 -47.07 21.64 45.16
CA ILE A 44 -46.18 22.46 44.33
C ILE A 44 -44.72 22.22 44.71
N THR A 45 -44.40 22.20 46.00
CA THR A 45 -43.04 21.98 46.50
C THR A 45 -42.55 20.57 46.16
N SER A 46 -43.40 19.54 46.30
CA SER A 46 -43.05 18.18 45.89
C SER A 46 -42.87 18.05 44.38
N ALA A 47 -43.73 18.71 43.59
CA ALA A 47 -43.61 18.70 42.14
C ALA A 47 -42.34 19.41 41.67
N LEU A 48 -41.98 20.52 42.32
CA LEU A 48 -40.76 21.27 42.04
C LEU A 48 -39.51 20.47 42.41
N SER A 49 -39.51 19.84 43.59
CA SER A 49 -38.41 18.97 44.04
C SER A 49 -38.20 17.76 43.12
N CYS A 50 -39.28 17.08 42.69
CA CYS A 50 -39.19 16.00 41.72
C CYS A 50 -38.65 16.48 40.37
N ARG A 51 -39.06 17.67 39.93
CA ARG A 51 -38.56 18.27 38.67
C ARG A 51 -37.08 18.58 38.75
N GLU A 52 -36.60 19.16 39.85
CA GLU A 52 -35.18 19.44 40.06
C GLU A 52 -34.34 18.16 40.06
N ALA A 53 -34.81 17.10 40.75
CA ALA A 53 -34.15 15.81 40.76
C ALA A 53 -34.07 15.18 39.36
N ILE A 54 -35.16 15.23 38.58
CA ILE A 54 -35.18 14.70 37.20
C ILE A 54 -34.24 15.51 36.29
N ILE A 55 -34.22 16.83 36.41
CA ILE A 55 -33.32 17.68 35.62
C ILE A 55 -31.86 17.38 35.95
N SER A 56 -31.52 17.24 37.23
CA SER A 56 -30.16 16.88 37.66
C SER A 56 -29.75 15.50 37.13
N ILE A 57 -30.63 14.50 37.22
CA ILE A 57 -30.36 13.17 36.64
C ILE A 57 -30.18 13.26 35.13
N LEU A 58 -31.02 14.02 34.41
CA LEU A 58 -30.93 14.15 32.96
C LEU A 58 -29.65 14.88 32.52
N GLN A 59 -29.20 15.88 33.29
CA GLN A 59 -27.91 16.55 33.08
C GLN A 59 -26.72 15.59 33.30
N HIS A 60 -26.80 14.72 34.30
CA HIS A 60 -25.76 13.73 34.57
C HIS A 60 -25.91 12.44 33.76
N MET A 61 -27.03 12.23 33.06
CA MET A 61 -27.32 11.01 32.31
C MET A 61 -26.33 10.81 31.17
N THR A 62 -25.91 11.89 30.50
CA THR A 62 -24.87 11.83 29.46
C THR A 62 -23.53 11.40 30.04
N THR A 63 -23.16 11.94 31.20
CA THR A 63 -21.92 11.59 31.90
C THR A 63 -21.96 10.17 32.44
N ILE A 64 -23.10 9.73 33.00
CA ILE A 64 -23.30 8.35 33.45
C ILE A 64 -23.22 7.38 32.27
N ASN A 65 -23.80 7.73 31.12
CA ASN A 65 -23.73 6.92 29.91
C ASN A 65 -22.30 6.84 29.35
N GLU A 66 -21.52 7.93 29.50
CA GLU A 66 -20.09 7.95 29.16
C GLU A 66 -19.27 7.07 30.11
N TYR A 67 -19.54 7.08 31.42
CA TYR A 67 -18.86 6.20 32.39
C TYR A 67 -19.26 4.72 32.28
N LEU A 68 -20.47 4.44 31.80
CA LEU A 68 -20.96 3.08 31.56
C LEU A 68 -20.59 2.56 30.15
N ASP A 69 -19.97 3.40 29.30
CA ASP A 69 -19.47 2.96 28.01
C ASP A 69 -18.22 2.08 28.23
N PRO A 70 -18.26 0.78 27.91
CA PRO A 70 -17.12 -0.13 28.09
C PRO A 70 -15.93 0.25 27.20
N THR A 71 -16.09 1.15 26.24
CA THR A 71 -15.02 1.64 25.37
C THR A 71 -14.29 2.86 25.93
N SER A 72 -14.91 3.60 26.87
CA SER A 72 -14.35 4.82 27.46
C SER A 72 -13.47 4.54 28.69
N GLY A 73 -13.73 3.44 29.40
CA GLY A 73 -13.19 3.19 30.74
C GLY A 73 -11.80 2.52 30.85
N GLU A 74 -11.22 1.97 29.77
CA GLU A 74 -10.09 1.04 29.96
C GLU A 74 -9.04 1.01 28.83
N ASN A 75 -8.86 2.11 28.09
CA ASN A 75 -7.70 2.25 27.19
C ASN A 75 -6.45 2.84 27.86
N ILE A 76 -6.52 3.12 29.16
CA ILE A 76 -5.37 3.58 29.93
C ILE A 76 -4.68 2.35 30.50
N LEU A 77 -3.93 1.66 29.65
CA LEU A 77 -2.98 0.66 30.13
C LEU A 77 -2.09 1.32 31.19
N GLU A 78 -2.01 0.73 32.38
CA GLU A 78 -1.22 1.24 33.50
C GLU A 78 0.22 1.53 33.02
N VAL A 79 0.83 2.62 33.50
CA VAL A 79 2.14 3.09 32.99
C VAL A 79 3.21 1.99 33.10
N GLU A 80 3.13 1.15 34.13
CA GLU A 80 4.02 0.00 34.31
C GLU A 80 3.76 -1.11 33.28
N ALA A 81 2.50 -1.38 32.94
CA ALA A 81 2.14 -2.34 31.88
C ALA A 81 2.64 -1.85 30.50
N LYS A 82 2.55 -0.54 30.22
CA LYS A 82 3.11 0.05 28.99
C LYS A 82 4.62 -0.10 28.92
N ARG A 83 5.30 0.08 30.06
CA ARG A 83 6.76 -0.08 30.17
C ARG A 83 7.17 -1.53 29.92
N HIS A 84 6.47 -2.49 30.51
CA HIS A 84 6.75 -3.91 30.31
C HIS A 84 6.53 -4.32 28.85
N TYR A 85 5.40 -3.90 28.27
CA TYR A 85 5.09 -4.12 26.85
C TYR A 85 6.15 -3.52 25.92
N LEU A 86 6.62 -2.30 26.20
CA LEU A 86 7.68 -1.67 25.41
C LEU A 86 9.02 -2.43 25.51
N LEU A 87 9.36 -2.96 26.69
CA LEU A 87 10.59 -3.75 26.89
C LEU A 87 10.52 -5.10 26.17
N GLU A 88 9.34 -5.71 26.14
CA GLU A 88 9.09 -6.96 25.40
C GLU A 88 9.16 -6.73 23.87
N LEU A 89 8.65 -5.59 23.39
CA LEU A 89 8.66 -5.22 21.98
C LEU A 89 10.01 -4.63 21.51
N TYR A 90 10.85 -4.18 22.43
CA TYR A 90 12.16 -3.58 22.13
C TYR A 90 13.07 -4.40 21.19
N PRO A 91 13.25 -5.74 21.37
CA PRO A 91 14.04 -6.54 20.44
C PRO A 91 13.47 -6.52 19.01
N GLU A 92 12.15 -6.63 18.86
CA GLU A 92 11.48 -6.56 17.56
C GLU A 92 11.62 -5.17 16.92
N LEU A 93 11.49 -4.11 17.72
CA LEU A 93 11.71 -2.74 17.26
C LEU A 93 13.17 -2.51 16.83
N LYS A 94 14.12 -3.11 17.55
CA LYS A 94 15.54 -3.01 17.20
C LYS A 94 15.85 -3.74 15.90
N ASP A 95 15.25 -4.90 15.67
CA ASP A 95 15.44 -5.68 14.46
C ASP A 95 14.75 -5.02 13.25
N THR A 96 13.57 -4.43 13.43
CA THR A 96 12.90 -3.64 12.38
C THR A 96 13.70 -2.39 12.02
N VAL A 97 14.27 -1.67 13.00
CA VAL A 97 15.18 -0.53 12.71
C VAL A 97 16.43 -0.98 11.96
N ARG A 98 17.00 -2.14 12.31
CA ARG A 98 18.14 -2.70 11.57
C ARG A 98 17.75 -3.02 10.12
N LEU A 99 16.56 -3.59 9.92
CA LEU A 99 16.02 -3.90 8.60
C LEU A 99 15.80 -2.63 7.77
N ILE A 100 15.20 -1.59 8.36
CA ILE A 100 15.00 -0.29 7.71
C ILE A 100 16.33 0.31 7.27
N ARG A 101 17.34 0.30 8.16
CA ARG A 101 18.68 0.80 7.83
C ARG A 101 19.33 -0.01 6.69
N SER A 102 19.10 -1.32 6.65
CA SER A 102 19.57 -2.16 5.54
C SER A 102 18.85 -1.81 4.23
N PHE A 103 17.56 -1.47 4.30
CA PHE A 103 16.75 -1.07 3.16
C PHE A 103 17.17 0.30 2.61
N GLU A 104 17.44 1.28 3.48
CA GLU A 104 17.99 2.59 3.11
C GLU A 104 19.33 2.45 2.37
N ASN A 105 20.20 1.57 2.85
CA ASN A 105 21.47 1.28 2.19
C ASN A 105 21.26 0.63 0.81
N LEU A 106 20.25 -0.24 0.65
CA LEU A 106 19.91 -0.88 -0.62
C LEU A 106 19.27 0.09 -1.63
N LEU A 107 18.57 1.11 -1.14
CA LEU A 107 17.90 2.11 -1.99
C LEU A 107 18.91 2.86 -2.88
N LEU A 108 20.10 3.15 -2.35
CA LEU A 108 21.21 3.76 -3.08
C LEU A 108 21.69 2.93 -4.29
N TYR A 109 21.56 1.61 -4.22
CA TYR A 109 21.94 0.72 -5.32
C TYR A 109 20.79 0.47 -6.30
N THR A 110 19.55 0.51 -5.80
CA THR A 110 18.34 0.31 -6.59
C THR A 110 18.08 1.49 -7.52
N ASP A 111 18.36 2.71 -7.05
CA ASP A 111 18.27 3.94 -7.85
C ASP A 111 19.59 4.28 -8.57
N SER A 112 20.54 3.34 -8.59
CA SER A 112 21.78 3.54 -9.32
C SER A 112 21.44 3.62 -10.81
N GLY A 113 21.72 4.76 -11.44
CA GLY A 113 21.53 4.97 -12.89
C GLY A 113 22.27 3.94 -13.76
N ASN A 114 23.10 3.09 -13.17
CA ASN A 114 23.70 1.92 -13.79
C ASN A 114 22.65 0.88 -14.23
N ILE A 115 21.57 0.66 -13.46
CA ILE A 115 20.50 -0.27 -13.84
C ILE A 115 19.75 0.26 -15.07
N LEU A 116 19.48 1.56 -15.12
CA LEU A 116 18.89 2.23 -16.29
C LEU A 116 19.76 2.08 -17.54
N LYS A 117 21.08 2.21 -17.39
CA LYS A 117 22.06 2.04 -18.48
C LYS A 117 22.19 0.60 -19.00
N ILE A 118 21.71 -0.43 -18.27
CA ILE A 118 21.70 -1.82 -18.78
C ILE A 118 20.83 -1.92 -20.04
N THR A 119 19.70 -1.22 -20.06
CA THR A 119 18.78 -1.19 -21.22
C THR A 119 19.47 -0.59 -22.45
N GLU A 120 20.22 0.50 -22.28
CA GLU A 120 21.02 1.10 -23.36
C GLU A 120 22.18 0.19 -23.80
N LEU A 121 22.77 -0.55 -22.86
CA LEU A 121 23.85 -1.48 -23.14
C LEU A 121 23.35 -2.71 -23.92
N SER A 122 22.12 -3.15 -23.65
CA SER A 122 21.48 -4.26 -24.37
C SER A 122 21.39 -3.97 -25.87
N GLU A 123 20.92 -2.78 -26.24
CA GLU A 123 20.82 -2.39 -27.65
C GLU A 123 22.19 -2.35 -28.33
N LYS A 124 23.21 -1.83 -27.63
CA LYS A 124 24.59 -1.81 -28.14
C LYS A 124 25.16 -3.22 -28.28
N LEU A 125 24.84 -4.13 -27.36
CA LEU A 125 25.26 -5.52 -27.40
C LEU A 125 24.63 -6.24 -28.59
N ASP A 126 23.33 -6.04 -28.84
CA ASP A 126 22.64 -6.63 -29.99
C ASP A 126 23.25 -6.16 -31.32
N ARG A 127 23.49 -4.85 -31.45
CA ARG A 127 24.17 -4.29 -32.64
C ARG A 127 25.57 -4.86 -32.80
N LEU A 128 26.31 -5.01 -31.71
CA LEU A 128 27.66 -5.60 -31.75
C LEU A 128 27.60 -7.08 -32.15
N ALA A 129 26.63 -7.84 -31.65
CA ALA A 129 26.45 -9.25 -31.99
C ALA A 129 26.15 -9.42 -33.48
N VAL A 130 25.25 -8.60 -34.04
CA VAL A 130 24.95 -8.59 -35.48
C VAL A 130 26.19 -8.22 -36.30
N THR A 131 26.91 -7.16 -35.90
CA THR A 131 28.13 -6.74 -36.60
C THR A 131 29.20 -7.83 -36.57
N ASN A 132 29.38 -8.50 -35.44
CA ASN A 132 30.35 -9.57 -35.29
C ASN A 132 30.01 -10.80 -36.14
N LEU A 133 28.72 -11.13 -36.27
CA LEU A 133 28.25 -12.20 -37.15
C LEU A 133 28.57 -11.89 -38.62
N ASN A 134 28.30 -10.66 -39.05
CA ASN A 134 28.63 -10.22 -40.41
C ASN A 134 30.14 -10.28 -40.69
N ILE A 135 30.96 -9.80 -39.76
CA ILE A 135 32.43 -9.87 -39.88
C ILE A 135 32.90 -11.33 -39.95
N TYR A 136 32.29 -12.22 -39.17
CA TYR A 136 32.62 -13.64 -39.20
C TYR A 136 32.27 -14.28 -40.56
N GLU A 137 31.11 -13.94 -41.12
CA GLU A 137 30.69 -14.43 -42.43
C GLU A 137 31.58 -13.90 -43.56
N GLU A 138 31.92 -12.61 -43.55
CA GLU A 138 32.85 -12.00 -44.49
C GLU A 138 34.25 -12.65 -44.40
N SER A 139 34.75 -12.85 -43.18
CA SER A 139 36.03 -13.53 -42.94
C SER A 139 36.04 -14.96 -43.50
N ARG A 140 34.93 -15.69 -43.34
CA ARG A 140 34.77 -17.04 -43.91
C ARG A 140 34.79 -17.00 -45.44
N GLU A 141 34.07 -16.05 -46.04
CA GLU A 141 34.05 -15.89 -47.50
C GLU A 141 35.43 -15.55 -48.06
N VAL A 142 36.13 -14.58 -47.46
CA VAL A 142 37.50 -14.20 -47.83
C VAL A 142 38.43 -15.40 -47.72
N THR A 143 38.37 -16.15 -46.62
CA THR A 143 39.18 -17.36 -46.42
C THR A 143 38.91 -18.39 -47.51
N GLN A 144 37.65 -18.61 -47.87
CA GLN A 144 37.29 -19.55 -48.93
C GLN A 144 37.78 -19.08 -50.31
N ASN A 145 37.73 -17.79 -50.59
CA ASN A 145 38.24 -17.20 -51.84
C ASN A 145 39.77 -17.28 -51.94
N ILE A 146 40.48 -17.07 -50.82
CA ILE A 146 41.92 -17.28 -50.74
C ILE A 146 42.26 -18.75 -51.01
N LEU A 147 41.54 -19.69 -50.38
CA LEU A 147 41.79 -21.12 -50.55
C LEU A 147 41.56 -21.56 -52.01
N LYS A 148 40.48 -21.10 -52.65
CA LYS A 148 40.22 -21.32 -54.08
C LYS A 148 41.34 -20.74 -54.96
N SER A 149 41.83 -19.55 -54.63
CA SER A 149 42.90 -18.89 -55.39
C SER A 149 44.24 -19.62 -55.24
N LEU A 150 44.55 -20.09 -54.03
CA LEU A 150 45.72 -20.89 -53.73
C LEU A 150 45.67 -22.23 -54.48
N GLN A 151 44.50 -22.87 -54.54
CA GLN A 151 44.31 -24.11 -55.29
C GLN A 151 44.56 -23.88 -56.80
N LYS A 152 43.97 -22.85 -57.39
CA LYS A 152 44.23 -22.47 -58.79
C LYS A 152 45.71 -22.19 -59.05
N TYR A 153 46.38 -21.49 -58.13
CA TYR A 153 47.81 -21.23 -58.25
C TYR A 153 48.63 -22.53 -58.24
N ASN A 154 48.26 -23.48 -57.37
CA ASN A 154 48.91 -24.78 -57.30
C ASN A 154 48.68 -25.60 -58.58
N ASP A 155 47.46 -25.59 -59.13
CA ASP A 155 47.12 -26.27 -60.38
C ASP A 155 47.90 -25.69 -61.58
N ILE A 156 48.04 -24.36 -61.64
CA ILE A 156 48.85 -23.67 -62.66
C ILE A 156 50.32 -24.05 -62.50
N THR A 157 50.84 -24.01 -61.28
CA THR A 157 52.25 -24.37 -60.99
C THR A 157 52.52 -25.84 -61.35
N GLY A 158 51.59 -26.74 -61.04
CA GLY A 158 51.66 -28.15 -61.44
C GLY A 158 51.66 -28.33 -62.95
N SER A 159 50.79 -27.62 -63.66
CA SER A 159 50.72 -27.64 -65.13
C SER A 159 52.02 -27.11 -65.76
N ILE A 160 52.58 -26.03 -65.21
CA ILE A 160 53.87 -25.47 -65.66
C ILE A 160 55.00 -26.49 -65.46
N LYS A 161 55.06 -27.17 -64.30
CA LYS A 161 56.07 -28.23 -64.06
C LYS A 161 55.97 -29.36 -65.07
N ILE A 162 54.75 -29.81 -65.39
CA ILE A 162 54.53 -30.86 -66.39
C ILE A 162 54.98 -30.39 -67.78
N LEU A 163 54.60 -29.17 -68.17
CA LEU A 163 55.01 -28.58 -69.46
C LEU A 163 56.53 -28.47 -69.59
N PHE A 164 57.23 -28.01 -68.54
CA PHE A 164 58.70 -27.94 -68.56
C PHE A 164 59.34 -29.33 -68.63
N ALA A 165 58.83 -30.32 -67.90
CA ALA A 165 59.33 -31.69 -68.00
C ALA A 165 59.11 -32.30 -69.40
N GLN A 166 57.97 -32.02 -70.03
CA GLN A 166 57.70 -32.43 -71.41
C GLN A 166 58.63 -31.72 -72.40
N LEU A 167 58.89 -30.44 -72.20
CA LEU A 167 59.83 -29.67 -73.04
C LEU A 167 61.26 -30.19 -72.90
N ASP A 168 61.72 -30.44 -71.67
CA ASP A 168 63.05 -31.02 -71.41
C ASP A 168 63.19 -32.39 -72.07
N ASN A 169 62.19 -33.27 -71.94
CA ASN A 169 62.20 -34.57 -72.61
C ASN A 169 62.26 -34.43 -74.14
N ALA A 170 61.45 -33.53 -74.72
CA ALA A 170 61.47 -33.28 -76.15
C ALA A 170 62.82 -32.70 -76.63
N MET A 171 63.47 -31.89 -75.81
CA MET A 171 64.79 -31.33 -76.09
C MET A 171 65.86 -32.43 -76.03
N ILE A 172 65.82 -33.31 -75.03
CA ILE A 172 66.71 -34.48 -74.92
C ILE A 172 66.53 -35.41 -76.12
N ASP A 173 65.29 -35.70 -76.52
CA ASP A 173 65.00 -36.54 -77.69
C ASP A 173 65.59 -35.92 -78.97
N LEU A 174 65.43 -34.62 -79.15
CA LEU A 174 65.95 -33.89 -80.31
C LEU A 174 67.48 -33.81 -80.31
N GLU A 175 68.10 -33.57 -79.15
CA GLU A 175 69.56 -33.62 -78.98
C GLU A 175 70.09 -35.03 -79.25
N SER A 176 69.43 -36.09 -78.76
CA SER A 176 69.84 -37.48 -79.00
C SER A 176 69.80 -37.85 -80.48
N THR A 177 68.81 -37.32 -81.22
CA THR A 177 68.67 -37.50 -82.67
C THR A 177 69.76 -36.74 -83.43
N LEU A 178 70.20 -35.58 -82.93
CA LEU A 178 71.30 -34.78 -83.49
C LEU A 178 72.68 -35.34 -83.15
N VAL A 179 72.82 -36.00 -82.00
CA VAL A 179 74.07 -36.60 -81.51
C VAL A 179 74.29 -38.02 -82.03
N GLN A 180 73.27 -38.70 -82.60
CA GLN A 180 73.50 -39.88 -83.45
C GLN A 180 74.29 -39.44 -84.69
N PRO A 181 75.61 -39.67 -84.75
CA PRO A 181 76.42 -39.18 -85.84
C PRO A 181 76.30 -40.16 -87.01
N MET A 182 76.54 -39.60 -88.19
CA MET A 182 77.13 -40.28 -89.35
C MET A 182 78.25 -41.28 -88.96
N PHE A 183 77.90 -42.48 -88.55
CA PHE A 183 78.82 -43.61 -88.53
C PHE A 183 78.04 -44.87 -88.89
N THR A 184 78.58 -45.55 -89.91
CA THR A 184 78.17 -46.86 -90.47
C THR A 184 77.10 -46.85 -91.56
N THR A 185 77.53 -46.47 -92.77
CA THR A 185 77.36 -47.35 -93.92
C THR A 185 78.74 -47.52 -94.56
N GLU A 186 79.49 -48.51 -94.07
CA GLU A 186 80.45 -49.24 -94.90
C GLU A 186 79.65 -50.30 -95.64
N GLU A 187 79.68 -50.25 -96.98
CA GLU A 187 80.06 -51.34 -97.89
C GLU A 187 80.24 -50.77 -99.31
#